data_AF-R6D1U4-F1
#
_entry.id   AF-R6D1U4-F1
#
_cell.length_a   1.000
_cell.length_b   1.000
_cell.length_c   1.000
_cell.angle_alpha   90.00
_cell.angle_beta   90.00
_cell.angle_gamma   90.00
#
_symmetry.space_group_name_H-M   'P 1'
#
loop_
_entity.id
_entity.type
_entity.pdbx_description
1 polymer ?
#
loop_
_entity_poly.entity_id
_entity_poly.type
_entity_poly.pdbx_seq_one_letter_code
_entity_poly.pdbx_strand_id
1 'polypeptide(L)'
;MNLWIVGFSNVHTQIGRGLLLPYFEIPAMREPKRRNEEKSRFRALFLCPYINFKLYKAMEKVSLLMRDSSEGDSQKETMMDFILSWTLRRTMQQYSNEKPHLYQNCRYILGNLIGVEMTDDVQVVSVETWKQHKRIDLWVNVRLVRNGKEELHAVLIENKAYTSTHDDQLARYKTIFDQECDEYIPEAKRHYVLITALDEKPEALQNECDKNKYELRCLSDLNDWKQPDTESDLFNEFWLRYW
;
A
#
# COMPACT_ATOMS: atom_id res chain seq x y z
N MET A 1 39.29 21.75 41.92
CA MET A 1 39.12 23.08 42.53
C MET A 1 37.64 23.41 42.48
N ASN A 2 36.99 23.45 43.65
CA ASN A 2 35.62 23.89 44.02
C ASN A 2 34.45 23.23 43.24
N LEU A 3 33.66 22.28 43.75
CA LEU A 3 33.04 22.05 45.07
C LEU A 3 32.01 23.13 45.43
N TRP A 4 30.71 22.78 45.42
CA TRP A 4 29.76 23.01 46.52
C TRP A 4 28.57 22.02 46.41
N ILE A 5 28.39 21.29 47.50
CA ILE A 5 27.30 20.40 47.89
C ILE A 5 26.48 21.14 48.94
N VAL A 6 25.15 21.10 48.91
CA VAL A 6 24.25 20.99 50.09
C VAL A 6 22.88 20.53 49.53
N GLY A 7 22.15 19.51 49.99
CA GLY A 7 22.20 18.72 51.22
C GLY A 7 20.97 18.98 52.11
N PHE A 8 20.29 17.91 52.53
CA PHE A 8 19.29 17.80 53.62
C PHE A 8 17.82 18.17 53.29
N SER A 9 16.78 17.49 53.79
CA SER A 9 16.60 16.18 54.45
C SER A 9 15.09 15.97 54.73
N ASN A 10 14.71 14.71 54.87
CA ASN A 10 13.43 14.16 55.33
C ASN A 10 12.67 14.93 56.43
N VAL A 11 11.34 14.90 56.37
CA VAL A 11 10.48 14.84 57.57
C VAL A 11 9.34 13.83 57.37
N HIS A 12 9.15 13.02 58.41
CA HIS A 12 8.23 11.90 58.60
C HIS A 12 6.73 12.29 58.66
N THR A 13 5.90 11.35 58.18
CA THR A 13 4.63 10.83 58.76
C THR A 13 3.67 11.78 59.51
N GLN A 14 2.40 11.88 59.06
CA GLN A 14 1.23 11.62 59.93
C GLN A 14 -0.11 11.50 59.16
N ILE A 15 -1.06 10.90 59.87
CA ILE A 15 -2.23 10.15 59.44
C ILE A 15 -3.50 11.03 59.40
N GLY A 16 -4.34 10.81 58.39
CA GLY A 16 -5.81 10.78 58.45
C GLY A 16 -6.60 12.04 58.85
N ARG A 17 -7.49 12.49 57.96
CA ARG A 17 -8.94 12.69 58.22
C ARG A 17 -9.63 13.11 56.92
N GLY A 18 -10.76 12.47 56.64
CA GLY A 18 -11.52 12.66 55.42
C GLY A 18 -12.16 14.04 55.32
N LEU A 19 -12.32 14.49 54.07
CA LEU A 19 -13.39 15.38 53.67
C LEU A 19 -14.11 14.72 52.48
N LEU A 20 -15.40 14.43 52.68
CA LEU A 20 -16.34 14.19 51.60
C LEU A 20 -16.41 15.44 50.72
N LEU A 21 -16.32 15.25 49.41
CA LEU A 21 -16.78 16.23 48.44
C LEU A 21 -18.02 15.68 47.71
N PRO A 22 -18.97 16.56 47.35
CA PRO A 22 -20.37 16.21 47.16
C PRO A 22 -20.64 15.41 45.88
N TYR A 23 -21.59 14.48 45.99
CA TYR A 23 -22.26 13.82 44.89
C TYR A 23 -22.84 14.87 43.94
N PHE A 24 -22.36 14.90 42.69
CA PHE A 24 -23.12 15.48 41.59
C PHE A 24 -24.20 14.48 41.18
N GLU A 25 -25.46 14.85 41.37
CA GLU A 25 -26.61 14.14 40.80
C GLU A 25 -26.56 14.26 39.28
N ILE A 26 -26.40 13.13 38.59
CA ILE A 26 -26.61 13.03 37.15
C ILE A 26 -28.14 13.04 36.92
N PRO A 27 -28.69 13.96 36.11
CA PRO A 27 -30.13 13.97 35.83
C PRO A 27 -30.54 12.65 35.16
N ALA A 28 -31.59 12.01 35.70
CA ALA A 28 -32.19 10.84 35.10
C ALA A 28 -32.66 11.17 33.66
N MET A 29 -32.03 10.55 32.67
CA MET A 29 -32.54 10.57 31.30
C MET A 29 -33.92 9.91 31.26
N ARG A 30 -34.92 10.69 30.85
CA ARG A 30 -36.28 10.18 30.58
C ARG A 30 -36.22 9.10 29.51
N GLU A 31 -36.74 7.92 29.83
CA GLU A 31 -36.99 6.86 28.84
C GLU A 31 -37.92 7.35 27.73
N PRO A 32 -37.60 7.12 26.44
CA PRO A 32 -38.57 7.26 25.37
C PRO A 32 -39.65 6.18 25.50
N LYS A 33 -40.92 6.59 25.48
CA LYS A 33 -42.09 5.71 25.44
C LYS A 33 -41.95 4.69 24.29
N ARG A 34 -42.05 3.40 24.63
CA ARG A 34 -42.10 2.27 23.72
C ARG A 34 -43.19 2.46 22.65
N ARG A 35 -42.82 2.31 21.38
CA ARG A 35 -43.71 1.81 20.35
C ARG A 35 -43.25 0.37 20.06
N ASN A 36 -44.11 -0.58 20.38
CA ASN A 36 -43.91 -2.02 20.18
C ASN A 36 -43.97 -2.34 18.69
N GLU A 37 -42.89 -2.89 18.14
CA GLU A 37 -42.81 -3.98 17.14
C GLU A 37 -41.31 -4.11 16.74
N GLU A 38 -40.85 -5.31 16.35
CA GLU A 38 -39.45 -5.69 16.02
C GLU A 38 -38.48 -6.18 17.12
N LYS A 39 -38.92 -6.51 18.34
CA LYS A 39 -38.06 -7.28 19.30
C LYS A 39 -38.13 -8.81 19.15
N SER A 40 -38.49 -9.33 17.98
CA SER A 40 -38.62 -10.78 17.75
C SER A 40 -37.70 -11.36 16.66
N ARG A 41 -36.71 -10.61 16.16
CA ARG A 41 -35.72 -11.12 15.19
C ARG A 41 -34.28 -11.30 15.73
N PHE A 42 -34.00 -10.85 16.95
CA PHE A 42 -32.65 -10.92 17.54
C PHE A 42 -32.41 -12.07 18.53
N ARG A 43 -33.30 -13.08 18.57
CA ARG A 43 -33.15 -14.23 19.49
C ARG A 43 -33.02 -15.60 18.84
N ALA A 44 -32.78 -15.69 17.53
CA ALA A 44 -32.70 -16.97 16.82
C ALA A 44 -31.46 -17.09 15.89
N LEU A 45 -30.28 -16.67 16.35
CA LEU A 45 -29.01 -16.92 15.63
C LEU A 45 -27.91 -17.58 16.48
N PHE A 46 -28.21 -17.94 17.73
CA PHE A 46 -27.37 -18.85 18.53
C PHE A 46 -28.04 -20.22 18.57
N LEU A 47 -27.97 -20.99 17.48
CA LEU A 47 -28.18 -22.45 17.46
C LEU A 47 -28.05 -22.99 16.03
N CYS A 48 -26.84 -23.02 15.46
CA CYS A 48 -26.40 -24.11 14.55
C CYS A 48 -24.91 -23.93 14.19
N PRO A 49 -23.99 -24.69 14.80
CA PRO A 49 -22.57 -24.65 14.43
C PRO A 49 -22.30 -25.07 12.97
N TYR A 50 -23.22 -25.84 12.35
CA TYR A 50 -23.05 -26.41 11.02
C TYR A 50 -23.53 -25.51 9.87
N ILE A 51 -24.46 -24.59 10.10
CA ILE A 51 -24.92 -23.64 9.07
C ILE A 51 -23.93 -22.49 8.91
N ASN A 52 -23.26 -22.08 10.00
CA ASN A 52 -22.22 -21.06 9.93
C ASN A 52 -21.02 -21.50 9.07
N PHE A 53 -20.62 -22.77 9.10
CA PHE A 53 -19.43 -23.21 8.35
C PHE A 53 -19.59 -23.15 6.82
N LYS A 54 -20.83 -23.24 6.29
CA LYS A 54 -21.10 -23.07 4.85
C LYS A 54 -21.26 -21.60 4.44
N LEU A 55 -21.71 -20.72 5.33
CA LEU A 55 -21.76 -19.26 5.09
C LEU A 55 -20.38 -18.60 5.20
N TYR A 56 -19.50 -19.09 6.06
CA TYR A 56 -18.07 -18.72 6.05
C TYR A 56 -17.34 -19.14 4.77
N LYS A 57 -17.90 -20.07 4.00
CA LYS A 57 -17.32 -20.58 2.75
C LYS A 57 -17.60 -19.69 1.53
N ALA A 58 -18.33 -18.61 1.73
CA ALA A 58 -18.45 -17.48 0.80
C ALA A 58 -18.03 -16.18 1.51
N MET A 59 -16.96 -16.22 2.31
CA MET A 59 -16.20 -15.01 2.55
C MET A 59 -15.82 -14.49 1.16
N GLU A 60 -16.38 -13.33 0.79
CA GLU A 60 -15.87 -12.59 -0.36
C GLU A 60 -14.35 -12.62 -0.30
N LYS A 61 -13.74 -12.84 -1.45
CA LYS A 61 -12.30 -12.76 -1.63
C LYS A 61 -11.88 -11.32 -1.38
N VAL A 62 -11.63 -10.96 -0.12
CA VAL A 62 -11.35 -9.58 0.27
C VAL A 62 -9.94 -9.48 0.81
N SER A 63 -9.19 -8.49 0.32
CA SER A 63 -7.87 -8.15 0.81
C SER A 63 -7.91 -7.80 2.30
N LEU A 64 -7.05 -8.41 3.11
CA LEU A 64 -6.85 -8.01 4.51
C LEU A 64 -5.95 -6.77 4.61
N LEU A 65 -5.17 -6.50 3.57
CA LEU A 65 -4.23 -5.38 3.51
C LEU A 65 -4.88 -4.10 2.98
N MET A 66 -5.69 -4.21 1.94
CA MET A 66 -6.30 -3.07 1.24
C MET A 66 -7.64 -2.65 1.84
N ARG A 67 -8.23 -3.43 2.76
CA ARG A 67 -9.52 -3.11 3.39
C ARG A 67 -9.36 -2.67 4.83
N ASP A 68 -10.11 -1.63 5.19
CA ASP A 68 -10.34 -1.25 6.57
C ASP A 68 -11.85 -1.08 6.85
N SER A 69 -12.20 -0.49 8.00
CA SER A 69 -13.57 -0.18 8.38
C SER A 69 -14.00 1.24 7.98
N SER A 70 -13.21 1.94 7.15
CA SER A 70 -13.50 3.29 6.71
C SER A 70 -14.46 3.28 5.52
N GLU A 71 -15.29 4.31 5.40
CA GLU A 71 -16.13 4.54 4.22
C GLU A 71 -15.33 5.33 3.16
N GLY A 72 -15.47 4.98 1.88
CA GLY A 72 -14.85 5.68 0.75
C GLY A 72 -13.48 5.13 0.32
N ASP A 73 -12.66 5.98 -0.33
CA ASP A 73 -11.42 5.64 -1.04
C ASP A 73 -10.33 4.98 -0.17
N SER A 74 -10.42 5.12 1.15
CA SER A 74 -9.63 4.37 2.15
C SER A 74 -8.11 4.31 1.91
N GLN A 75 -7.55 5.27 1.15
CA GLN A 75 -6.12 5.41 0.83
C GLN A 75 -5.50 4.19 0.14
N LYS A 76 -6.29 3.45 -0.66
CA LYS A 76 -5.80 2.25 -1.37
C LYS A 76 -4.74 2.57 -2.41
N GLU A 77 -4.89 3.65 -3.17
CA GLU A 77 -3.87 4.09 -4.12
C GLU A 77 -2.54 4.41 -3.40
N THR A 78 -2.61 5.01 -2.20
CA THR A 78 -1.42 5.21 -1.36
C THR A 78 -0.80 3.89 -0.90
N MET A 79 -1.60 2.89 -0.52
CA MET A 79 -1.10 1.56 -0.16
C MET A 79 -0.39 0.90 -1.35
N MET A 80 -0.95 1.02 -2.56
CA MET A 80 -0.29 0.58 -3.79
C MET A 80 1.07 1.27 -3.98
N ASP A 81 1.16 2.60 -3.80
CA ASP A 81 2.44 3.33 -3.89
C ASP A 81 3.50 2.76 -2.94
N PHE A 82 3.12 2.47 -1.69
CA PHE A 82 4.03 1.90 -0.70
C PHE A 82 4.48 0.49 -1.07
N ILE A 83 3.56 -0.37 -1.49
CA ILE A 83 3.88 -1.77 -1.80
C ILE A 83 4.68 -1.86 -3.09
N LEU A 84 4.31 -1.13 -4.15
CA LEU A 84 5.07 -1.04 -5.39
C LEU A 84 6.48 -0.51 -5.13
N SER A 85 6.61 0.63 -4.43
CA SER A 85 7.94 1.20 -4.13
C SER A 85 8.81 0.28 -3.27
N TRP A 86 8.23 -0.50 -2.35
CA TRP A 86 8.95 -1.52 -1.59
C TRP A 86 9.35 -2.71 -2.46
N THR A 87 8.42 -3.25 -3.25
CA THR A 87 8.63 -4.38 -4.17
C THR A 87 9.79 -4.10 -5.12
N LEU A 88 9.79 -2.91 -5.76
CA LEU A 88 10.84 -2.54 -6.71
C LEU A 88 12.20 -2.39 -6.04
N ARG A 89 12.28 -1.84 -4.83
CA ARG A 89 13.55 -1.76 -4.09
C ARG A 89 14.09 -3.11 -3.65
N ARG A 90 13.22 -4.11 -3.43
CA ARG A 90 13.64 -5.50 -3.11
C ARG A 90 14.35 -6.21 -4.26
N THR A 91 14.39 -5.62 -5.46
CA THR A 91 15.11 -6.18 -6.62
C THR A 91 16.62 -5.94 -6.61
N MET A 92 17.10 -4.99 -5.78
CA MET A 92 18.52 -4.66 -5.72
C MET A 92 19.36 -5.86 -5.32
N GLN A 93 20.52 -6.03 -5.96
CA GLN A 93 21.39 -7.21 -5.82
C GLN A 93 21.72 -7.57 -4.36
N GLN A 94 21.84 -6.58 -3.48
CA GLN A 94 22.11 -6.80 -2.05
C GLN A 94 21.09 -7.72 -1.34
N TYR A 95 19.87 -7.83 -1.87
CA TYR A 95 18.80 -8.65 -1.29
C TYR A 95 18.74 -10.07 -1.86
N SER A 96 19.62 -10.44 -2.79
CA SER A 96 19.53 -11.72 -3.54
C SER A 96 19.57 -12.96 -2.66
N ASN A 97 20.24 -12.88 -1.51
CA ASN A 97 20.49 -14.03 -0.63
C ASN A 97 19.61 -14.05 0.63
N GLU A 98 18.75 -13.04 0.85
CA GLU A 98 17.91 -12.98 2.05
C GLU A 98 16.66 -13.87 1.95
N LYS A 99 15.90 -13.67 0.87
CA LYS A 99 14.59 -14.29 0.61
C LYS A 99 14.49 -14.57 -0.88
N PRO A 100 15.03 -15.70 -1.36
CA PRO A 100 15.23 -15.94 -2.79
C PRO A 100 13.92 -15.94 -3.59
N HIS A 101 12.82 -16.48 -3.06
CA HIS A 101 11.55 -16.51 -3.81
C HIS A 101 10.95 -15.10 -3.92
N LEU A 102 10.96 -14.34 -2.82
CA LEU A 102 10.57 -12.93 -2.83
C LEU A 102 11.42 -12.12 -3.82
N TYR A 103 12.75 -12.30 -3.76
CA TYR A 103 13.70 -11.59 -4.61
C TYR A 103 13.39 -11.82 -6.10
N GLN A 104 13.22 -13.09 -6.50
CA GLN A 104 12.92 -13.41 -7.90
C GLN A 104 11.55 -12.89 -8.36
N ASN A 105 10.53 -12.97 -7.50
CA ASN A 105 9.21 -12.42 -7.82
C ASN A 105 9.25 -10.89 -7.98
N CYS A 106 9.96 -10.19 -7.08
CA CYS A 106 10.16 -8.74 -7.18
C CYS A 106 10.90 -8.38 -8.48
N ARG A 107 11.93 -9.15 -8.85
CA ARG A 107 12.66 -8.95 -10.11
C ARG A 107 11.76 -9.16 -11.30
N TYR A 108 10.96 -10.23 -11.32
CA TYR A 108 9.99 -10.50 -12.37
C TYR A 108 9.06 -9.30 -12.62
N ILE A 109 8.49 -8.73 -11.54
CA ILE A 109 7.63 -7.54 -11.61
C ILE A 109 8.38 -6.34 -12.21
N LEU A 110 9.60 -6.05 -11.73
CA LEU A 110 10.40 -4.95 -12.29
C LEU A 110 10.71 -5.18 -13.77
N GLY A 111 11.12 -6.39 -14.14
CA GLY A 111 11.45 -6.75 -15.51
C GLY A 111 10.27 -6.58 -16.46
N ASN A 112 9.08 -6.98 -16.01
CA ASN A 112 7.83 -6.78 -16.73
C ASN A 112 7.53 -5.28 -16.92
N LEU A 113 7.69 -4.46 -15.88
CA LEU A 113 7.45 -3.01 -15.93
C LEU A 113 8.38 -2.27 -16.89
N ILE A 114 9.65 -2.68 -17.02
CA ILE A 114 10.65 -1.96 -17.82
C ILE A 114 11.01 -2.66 -19.14
N GLY A 115 10.32 -3.76 -19.47
CA GLY A 115 10.56 -4.55 -20.68
C GLY A 115 11.91 -5.25 -20.71
N VAL A 116 12.42 -5.70 -19.56
CA VAL A 116 13.71 -6.39 -19.42
C VAL A 116 13.51 -7.78 -18.83
N GLU A 117 13.93 -8.81 -19.54
CA GLU A 117 13.97 -10.17 -19.01
C GLU A 117 15.05 -10.28 -17.91
N MET A 118 14.64 -10.66 -16.70
CA MET A 118 15.50 -10.65 -15.51
C MET A 118 16.26 -11.98 -15.34
N THR A 119 17.21 -12.22 -16.25
CA THR A 119 18.15 -13.35 -16.19
C THR A 119 19.24 -13.12 -15.14
N ASP A 120 20.03 -14.15 -14.81
CA ASP A 120 21.07 -14.07 -13.76
C ASP A 120 22.21 -13.08 -14.08
N ASP A 121 22.42 -12.74 -15.36
CA ASP A 121 23.39 -11.73 -15.79
C ASP A 121 22.89 -10.27 -15.64
N VAL A 122 21.62 -10.07 -15.28
CA VAL A 122 21.02 -8.75 -15.06
C VAL A 122 21.11 -8.37 -13.58
N GLN A 123 22.03 -7.48 -13.24
CA GLN A 123 22.20 -7.00 -11.87
C GLN A 123 21.50 -5.66 -11.69
N VAL A 124 20.51 -5.60 -10.80
CA VAL A 124 19.91 -4.31 -10.39
C VAL A 124 20.80 -3.68 -9.33
N VAL A 125 21.50 -2.62 -9.72
CA VAL A 125 22.48 -1.93 -8.87
C VAL A 125 21.79 -1.00 -7.89
N SER A 126 20.82 -0.22 -8.37
CA SER A 126 20.06 0.70 -7.51
C SER A 126 18.65 0.91 -8.02
N VAL A 127 17.73 1.07 -7.07
CA VAL A 127 16.34 1.48 -7.31
C VAL A 127 16.02 2.61 -6.35
N GLU A 128 15.74 3.78 -6.90
CA GLU A 128 15.33 4.97 -6.15
C GLU A 128 13.87 5.27 -6.45
N THR A 129 13.10 5.63 -5.42
CA THR A 129 11.66 5.81 -5.53
C THR A 129 11.23 7.10 -4.84
N TRP A 130 10.39 7.90 -5.51
CA TRP A 130 9.75 9.06 -4.91
C TRP A 130 8.24 8.96 -5.05
N LYS A 131 7.54 8.90 -3.92
CA LYS A 131 6.07 8.90 -3.87
C LYS A 131 5.55 10.31 -3.83
N GLN A 132 4.49 10.60 -4.57
CA GLN A 132 3.79 11.90 -4.56
C GLN A 132 4.72 13.09 -4.92
N HIS A 133 5.90 12.83 -5.48
CA HIS A 133 6.83 13.88 -5.90
C HIS A 133 6.25 14.61 -7.09
N LYS A 134 6.11 15.94 -6.97
CA LYS A 134 5.37 16.78 -7.94
C LYS A 134 3.95 16.26 -8.22
N ARG A 135 3.34 15.57 -7.25
CA ARG A 135 1.99 14.95 -7.34
C ARG A 135 1.89 13.73 -8.26
N ILE A 136 3.01 13.17 -8.71
CA ILE A 136 3.06 11.88 -9.40
C ILE A 136 2.98 10.78 -8.34
N ASP A 137 2.11 9.80 -8.52
CA ASP A 137 1.89 8.73 -7.53
C ASP A 137 3.21 8.04 -7.15
N LEU A 138 3.92 7.50 -8.14
CA LEU A 138 5.23 6.89 -7.93
C LEU A 138 6.19 7.15 -9.10
N TRP A 139 7.30 7.82 -8.79
CA TRP A 139 8.48 7.93 -9.65
C TRP A 139 9.49 6.84 -9.26
N VAL A 140 10.06 6.13 -10.23
CA VAL A 140 11.12 5.15 -10.01
C VAL A 140 12.31 5.36 -10.95
N ASN A 141 13.51 5.45 -10.40
CA ASN A 141 14.75 5.36 -11.18
C ASN A 141 15.42 4.01 -10.91
N VAL A 142 15.84 3.34 -11.98
CA VAL A 142 16.47 2.03 -11.93
C VAL A 142 17.77 2.08 -12.70
N ARG A 143 18.83 1.60 -12.05
CA ARG A 143 20.12 1.36 -12.68
C ARG A 143 20.41 -0.12 -12.66
N LEU A 144 20.57 -0.71 -13.83
CA LEU A 144 20.93 -2.11 -13.99
C LEU A 144 22.22 -2.26 -14.79
N VAL A 145 22.91 -3.36 -14.57
CA VAL A 145 24.06 -3.79 -15.38
C VAL A 145 23.68 -5.09 -16.06
N ARG A 146 23.79 -5.12 -17.39
CA ARG A 146 23.56 -6.30 -18.22
C ARG A 146 24.71 -6.46 -19.19
N ASN A 147 25.32 -7.65 -19.24
CA ASN A 147 26.49 -7.91 -20.09
C ASN A 147 27.62 -6.88 -19.93
N GLY A 148 27.84 -6.42 -18.69
CA GLY A 148 28.85 -5.40 -18.35
C GLY A 148 28.52 -3.98 -18.81
N LYS A 149 27.32 -3.72 -19.35
CA LYS A 149 26.85 -2.39 -19.72
C LYS A 149 25.80 -1.91 -18.74
N GLU A 150 25.94 -0.65 -18.34
CA GLU A 150 24.94 0.03 -17.53
C GLU A 150 23.76 0.47 -18.39
N GLU A 151 22.54 0.27 -17.88
CA GLU A 151 21.31 0.80 -18.45
C GLU A 151 20.53 1.55 -17.35
N LEU A 152 20.06 2.74 -17.70
CA LEU A 152 19.24 3.58 -16.84
C LEU A 152 17.80 3.57 -17.33
N HIS A 153 16.87 3.41 -16.40
CA HIS A 153 15.44 3.42 -16.66
C HIS A 153 14.77 4.38 -15.68
N ALA A 154 13.87 5.21 -16.19
CA ALA A 154 13.00 6.07 -15.40
C ALA A 154 11.56 5.63 -15.65
N VAL A 155 10.80 5.39 -14.59
CA VAL A 155 9.42 4.91 -14.66
C VAL A 155 8.52 5.89 -13.95
N LEU A 156 7.53 6.41 -14.67
CA LEU A 156 6.40 7.12 -14.10
C LEU A 156 5.24 6.13 -13.94
N ILE A 157 4.76 5.99 -12.70
CA ILE A 157 3.63 5.14 -12.35
C ILE A 157 2.51 6.00 -11.79
N GLU A 158 1.32 5.88 -12.37
CA GLU A 158 0.03 6.33 -11.81
C GLU A 158 -0.77 5.10 -11.36
N ASN A 159 -1.39 5.14 -10.19
CA ASN A 159 -2.15 4.03 -9.64
C ASN A 159 -3.65 4.35 -9.57
N LYS A 160 -4.52 3.38 -9.89
CA LYS A 160 -5.98 3.54 -9.79
C LYS A 160 -6.64 2.34 -9.15
N ALA A 161 -7.23 2.52 -7.96
CA ALA A 161 -7.88 1.45 -7.23
C ALA A 161 -9.37 1.30 -7.61
N TYR A 162 -10.12 2.41 -7.65
CA TYR A 162 -11.53 2.43 -8.05
C TYR A 162 -11.92 3.64 -8.91
N THR A 163 -11.04 4.63 -9.01
CA THR A 163 -11.37 5.94 -9.57
C THR A 163 -10.98 6.01 -11.05
N SER A 164 -11.74 6.80 -11.81
CA SER A 164 -11.30 7.25 -13.13
C SER A 164 -10.21 8.30 -12.99
N THR A 165 -9.36 8.44 -14.00
CA THR A 165 -8.44 9.60 -14.10
C THR A 165 -9.24 10.91 -14.18
N HIS A 166 -8.72 11.97 -13.59
CA HIS A 166 -9.25 13.33 -13.80
C HIS A 166 -8.72 13.92 -15.11
N ASP A 167 -9.45 14.89 -15.69
CA ASP A 167 -9.07 15.53 -16.96
C ASP A 167 -7.61 16.04 -16.93
N ASP A 168 -6.87 15.70 -17.99
CA ASP A 168 -5.47 16.08 -18.27
C ASP A 168 -4.40 15.65 -17.25
N GLN A 169 -4.75 14.78 -16.29
CA GLN A 169 -3.81 14.32 -15.26
C GLN A 169 -2.56 13.65 -15.85
N LEU A 170 -2.75 12.67 -16.74
CA LEU A 170 -1.65 11.89 -17.33
C LEU A 170 -0.73 12.75 -18.21
N ALA A 171 -1.31 13.64 -19.03
CA ALA A 171 -0.57 14.58 -19.87
C ALA A 171 0.34 15.48 -19.02
N ARG A 172 -0.20 16.04 -17.94
CA ARG A 172 0.52 16.94 -17.04
C ARG A 172 1.66 16.23 -16.34
N TYR A 173 1.41 15.04 -15.79
CA TYR A 173 2.42 14.28 -15.06
C TYR A 173 3.53 13.80 -15.99
N LYS A 174 3.17 13.38 -17.21
CA LYS A 174 4.15 13.06 -18.24
C LYS A 174 5.07 14.25 -18.55
N THR A 175 4.49 15.44 -18.72
CA THR A 175 5.26 16.66 -19.01
C THR A 175 6.26 16.98 -17.91
N ILE A 176 5.83 16.91 -16.65
CA ILE A 176 6.69 17.18 -15.49
C ILE A 176 7.83 16.15 -15.44
N PHE A 177 7.51 14.88 -15.62
CA PHE A 177 8.48 13.80 -15.58
C PHE A 177 9.50 13.87 -16.72
N ASP A 178 9.05 14.22 -17.93
CA ASP A 178 9.94 14.42 -19.07
C ASP A 178 10.95 15.52 -18.80
N GLN A 179 10.50 16.67 -18.28
CA GLN A 179 11.38 17.81 -17.96
C GLN A 179 12.45 17.45 -16.92
N GLU A 180 12.05 16.77 -15.85
CA GLU A 180 12.96 16.33 -14.80
C GLU A 180 13.92 15.24 -15.31
N CYS A 181 13.46 14.32 -16.18
CA CYS A 181 14.36 13.37 -16.83
C CYS A 181 15.35 14.06 -17.77
N ASP A 182 14.91 15.03 -18.56
CA ASP A 182 15.79 15.82 -19.45
C ASP A 182 16.87 16.56 -18.66
N GLU A 183 16.56 17.05 -17.46
CA GLU A 183 17.48 17.80 -16.61
C GLU A 183 18.48 16.91 -15.87
N TYR A 184 18.03 15.77 -15.31
CA TYR A 184 18.82 15.00 -14.36
C TYR A 184 19.32 13.64 -14.88
N ILE A 185 18.61 13.00 -15.80
CA ILE A 185 18.90 11.64 -16.31
C ILE A 185 18.49 11.46 -17.80
N PRO A 186 19.00 12.32 -18.72
CA PRO A 186 18.52 12.37 -20.10
C PRO A 186 18.70 11.08 -20.89
N GLU A 187 19.66 10.24 -20.51
CA GLU A 187 19.97 8.95 -21.12
C GLU A 187 19.04 7.81 -20.67
N ALA A 188 18.20 8.03 -19.66
CA ALA A 188 17.33 7.00 -19.13
C ALA A 188 16.22 6.62 -20.12
N LYS A 189 16.00 5.31 -20.30
CA LYS A 189 14.82 4.79 -21.00
C LYS A 189 13.59 5.12 -20.16
N ARG A 190 12.64 5.87 -20.73
CA ARG A 190 11.43 6.32 -20.05
C ARG A 190 10.29 5.33 -20.24
N HIS A 191 9.59 5.03 -19.14
CA HIS A 191 8.43 4.15 -19.10
C HIS A 191 7.28 4.91 -18.44
N TYR A 192 6.08 4.84 -19.02
CA TYR A 192 4.88 5.49 -18.51
C TYR A 192 3.82 4.43 -18.32
N VAL A 193 3.44 4.18 -17.08
CA VAL A 193 2.57 3.05 -16.73
C VAL A 193 1.43 3.56 -15.86
N LEU A 194 0.21 3.15 -16.19
CA LEU A 194 -0.93 3.24 -15.27
C LEU A 194 -1.20 1.83 -14.76
N ILE A 195 -1.17 1.64 -13.43
CA ILE A 195 -1.49 0.36 -12.80
C ILE A 195 -2.86 0.46 -12.14
N THR A 196 -3.76 -0.44 -12.50
CA THR A 196 -5.08 -0.54 -11.88
C THR A 196 -5.24 -1.79 -11.03
N ALA A 197 -5.91 -1.63 -9.89
CA ALA A 197 -6.34 -2.74 -9.03
C ALA A 197 -7.69 -3.35 -9.48
N LEU A 198 -8.13 -3.08 -10.71
CA LEU A 198 -9.28 -3.73 -11.32
C LEU A 198 -8.85 -5.01 -12.04
N ASP A 199 -9.70 -6.04 -12.02
CA ASP A 199 -9.44 -7.32 -12.69
C ASP A 199 -9.40 -7.19 -14.22
N GLU A 200 -10.08 -6.18 -14.76
CA GLU A 200 -10.15 -5.89 -16.20
C GLU A 200 -9.77 -4.44 -16.46
N LYS A 201 -9.29 -4.17 -17.67
CA LYS A 201 -8.91 -2.83 -18.14
C LYS A 201 -10.15 -2.07 -18.60
N PRO A 202 -10.62 -1.05 -17.86
CA PRO A 202 -11.78 -0.28 -18.29
C PRO A 202 -11.46 0.50 -19.57
N GLU A 203 -12.37 0.49 -20.55
CA GLU A 203 -12.19 1.19 -21.83
C GLU A 203 -11.87 2.68 -21.64
N ALA A 204 -12.49 3.34 -20.67
CA ALA A 204 -12.22 4.73 -20.36
C ALA A 204 -10.76 4.97 -19.93
N LEU A 205 -10.21 4.11 -19.06
CA LEU A 205 -8.80 4.19 -18.64
C LEU A 205 -7.86 3.84 -19.80
N GLN A 206 -8.22 2.85 -20.62
CA GLN A 206 -7.43 2.47 -21.79
C GLN A 206 -7.35 3.62 -22.79
N ASN A 207 -8.47 4.27 -23.10
CA ASN A 207 -8.52 5.41 -24.02
C ASN A 207 -7.67 6.60 -23.51
N GLU A 208 -7.73 6.90 -22.21
CA GLU A 208 -6.87 7.93 -21.60
C GLU A 208 -5.39 7.55 -21.65
N CYS A 209 -5.05 6.29 -21.40
CA CYS A 209 -3.67 5.80 -21.52
C CYS A 209 -3.16 5.90 -22.96
N ASP A 210 -3.94 5.45 -23.94
CA ASP A 210 -3.58 5.48 -25.36
C ASP A 210 -3.36 6.91 -25.85
N LYS A 211 -4.25 7.84 -25.48
CA LYS A 211 -4.14 9.27 -25.78
C LYS A 211 -2.83 9.87 -25.25
N ASN A 212 -2.39 9.43 -24.07
CA ASN A 212 -1.22 9.98 -23.38
C ASN A 212 0.05 9.12 -23.52
N LYS A 213 -0.02 8.01 -24.26
CA LYS A 213 1.07 7.03 -24.47
C LYS A 213 1.55 6.38 -23.17
N TYR A 214 0.61 6.06 -22.29
CA TYR A 214 0.84 5.22 -21.12
C TYR A 214 0.50 3.78 -21.46
N GLU A 215 1.19 2.86 -20.81
CA GLU A 215 0.80 1.46 -20.80
C GLU A 215 -0.17 1.20 -19.63
N LEU A 216 -1.37 0.71 -19.92
CA LEU A 216 -2.33 0.30 -18.90
C LEU A 216 -2.07 -1.16 -18.49
N ARG A 217 -1.82 -1.38 -17.19
CA ARG A 217 -1.61 -2.70 -16.59
C ARG A 217 -2.57 -2.95 -15.44
N CYS A 218 -3.18 -4.13 -15.41
CA CYS A 218 -3.80 -4.65 -14.18
C CYS A 218 -2.69 -5.21 -13.27
N LEU A 219 -2.94 -5.33 -11.96
CA LEU A 219 -1.99 -5.99 -11.05
C LEU A 219 -1.64 -7.42 -11.51
N SER A 220 -2.61 -8.14 -12.09
CA SER A 220 -2.43 -9.46 -12.68
C SER A 220 -1.54 -9.49 -13.92
N ASP A 221 -1.32 -8.35 -14.60
CA ASP A 221 -0.39 -8.27 -15.74
C ASP A 221 1.07 -8.22 -15.28
N LEU A 222 1.32 -7.84 -14.02
CA LEU A 222 2.65 -7.65 -13.46
C LEU A 222 3.16 -8.88 -12.73
N ASN A 223 2.26 -9.69 -12.16
CA ASN A 223 2.61 -10.90 -11.44
C ASN A 223 1.55 -12.00 -11.61
N ASP A 224 2.00 -13.25 -11.72
CA ASP A 224 1.09 -14.40 -11.69
C ASP A 224 0.73 -14.77 -10.24
N TRP A 225 -0.54 -14.60 -9.87
CA TRP A 225 -1.08 -14.90 -8.54
C TRP A 225 -1.09 -16.41 -8.22
N LYS A 226 -0.88 -17.29 -9.21
CA LYS A 226 -0.80 -18.74 -9.02
C LYS A 226 0.56 -19.23 -8.55
N GLN A 227 1.53 -18.33 -8.41
CA GLN A 227 2.85 -18.70 -7.92
C GLN A 227 2.79 -19.17 -6.47
N PRO A 228 3.71 -20.09 -6.06
CA PRO A 228 3.87 -20.43 -4.66
C PRO A 228 4.18 -19.19 -3.81
N ASP A 229 3.80 -19.27 -2.54
CA ASP A 229 4.10 -18.21 -1.59
C ASP A 229 5.59 -17.92 -1.49
N THR A 230 5.89 -16.63 -1.38
CA THR A 230 7.22 -16.15 -1.04
C THR A 230 7.40 -16.15 0.49
N GLU A 231 8.61 -15.83 0.93
CA GLU A 231 8.94 -15.69 2.35
C GLU A 231 8.40 -14.39 2.99
N SER A 232 7.46 -13.68 2.36
CA SER A 232 6.90 -12.41 2.83
C SER A 232 5.38 -12.38 2.77
N ASP A 233 4.74 -12.38 3.95
CA ASP A 233 3.29 -12.29 4.09
C ASP A 233 2.72 -11.04 3.42
N LEU A 234 3.41 -9.90 3.54
CA LEU A 234 3.01 -8.66 2.87
C LEU A 234 3.01 -8.78 1.35
N PHE A 235 3.99 -9.50 0.80
CA PHE A 235 4.08 -9.71 -0.65
C PHE A 235 2.97 -10.67 -1.10
N ASN A 236 2.81 -11.77 -0.38
CA ASN A 236 1.83 -12.79 -0.69
C ASN A 236 0.41 -12.20 -0.64
N GLU A 237 0.09 -11.41 0.39
CA GLU A 237 -1.23 -10.79 0.54
C GLU A 237 -1.57 -9.84 -0.62
N PHE A 238 -0.63 -8.98 -1.03
CA PHE A 238 -0.90 -8.02 -2.09
C PHE A 238 -0.82 -8.63 -3.50
N TRP A 239 0.21 -9.42 -3.78
CA TRP A 239 0.52 -9.89 -5.14
C TRP A 239 -0.02 -11.28 -5.49
N LEU A 240 -0.30 -12.12 -4.49
CA LEU A 240 -0.69 -13.53 -4.69
C LEU A 240 -2.08 -13.86 -4.14
N ARG A 241 -2.77 -12.89 -3.52
CA ARG A 241 -4.12 -13.07 -2.96
C ARG A 241 -5.12 -12.09 -3.60
N TYR A 242 -5.55 -11.08 -2.84
CA TYR A 242 -6.64 -10.18 -3.20
C TYR A 242 -6.27 -8.73 -2.89
N TRP A 243 -6.81 -7.82 -3.69
CA TRP A 243 -6.62 -6.37 -3.57
C TRP A 243 -7.97 -5.64 -3.62
#